data_AF-A0A0L0MIX1-F1
#
_entry.id   AF-A0A0L0MIX1-F1
#
_cell.length_a   1.000
_cell.length_b   1.000
_cell.length_c   1.000
_cell.angle_alpha   90.00
_cell.angle_beta   90.00
_cell.angle_gamma   90.00
#
_symmetry.space_group_name_H-M   'P 1'
#
loop_
_entity.id
_entity.type
_entity.pdbx_description
1 polymer ?
#
loop_
_entity_poly.entity_id
_entity_poly.type
_entity_poly.pdbx_seq_one_letter_code
_entity_poly.pdbx_strand_id
1 'polypeptide(L)'
;MRNISNKYKLKITLSIGVACYNLPYNKIASLAQSAIELAQKRGGDQVVVNIENQKIQYFGATTTASSSNSKVSSRVNAEIIQDLIQKHHSCFIIGHIYPDLDSLGSMLSFYQIVLFLNEKFNHYLILDEKDLNDINLKIIYQHLKTEEPKILQQIINVKEAKKMINDNSLLVILDTQSRNIVYNQELLDLTKNIIIIDHHRATEEIIPNIFSYVDSLSSSTVEMLIELISFFQKEVEITPFVASLMYGGIIIDTNYFTYRTSVRTLEAAAKLVSLGADGTRIKFWLREEFDKIKEINELISKMEIYKERYAIIKSEKICDNRSFLAKVSENALNIQNINAAFTIGKLQENKIGISARSYNDVNVQLIMEEMGGGGHINSAATQIESNNLEEVVNKLKNILFIEYKEGLKNMEIILLEDIKDKGKKHDIIEVKLGYGNFLIKKKKAILANTSNMKKIEQEKKTQEEQNLKHNLLMQQLKKDIDNKQITLTVEIGPQGKIYGKVTLKQIIDAFYQEHNIFINKNKKKIVLESEINFLGQYKVNVILTKDIVASFIVNVKTIEKKL
;
A
#
# COMPACT_ATOMS: atom_id res chain seq x y z
N MET A 1 -4.66 20.55 -7.52
CA MET A 1 -4.24 19.34 -6.78
C MET A 1 -3.50 18.32 -7.66
N ARG A 2 -4.12 17.65 -8.64
CA ARG A 2 -3.45 16.63 -9.49
C ARG A 2 -2.15 17.11 -10.16
N ASN A 3 -2.12 18.35 -10.67
CA ASN A 3 -0.91 18.92 -11.27
C ASN A 3 0.25 19.11 -10.27
N ILE A 4 -0.06 19.45 -9.01
CA ILE A 4 0.93 19.60 -7.93
C ILE A 4 1.45 18.22 -7.49
N SER A 5 0.54 17.27 -7.29
CA SER A 5 0.86 15.87 -6.98
C SER A 5 1.81 15.27 -8.02
N ASN A 6 1.51 15.43 -9.31
CA ASN A 6 2.35 14.94 -10.40
C ASN A 6 3.71 15.66 -10.49
N LYS A 7 3.73 16.99 -10.30
CA LYS A 7 4.96 17.80 -10.38
C LYS A 7 5.95 17.41 -9.29
N TYR A 8 5.49 17.23 -8.06
CA TYR A 8 6.34 16.95 -6.90
C TYR A 8 6.38 15.47 -6.51
N LYS A 9 5.72 14.60 -7.27
CA LYS A 9 5.55 13.16 -6.95
C LYS A 9 4.99 12.93 -5.54
N LEU A 10 4.16 13.84 -5.06
CA LEU A 10 3.47 13.74 -3.78
C LEU A 10 2.15 13.01 -3.99
N LYS A 11 1.84 12.01 -3.16
CA LYS A 11 0.48 11.46 -3.10
C LYS A 11 -0.38 12.43 -2.31
N ILE A 12 -1.28 13.12 -3.00
CA ILE A 12 -2.21 14.09 -2.40
C ILE A 12 -3.60 13.49 -2.51
N THR A 13 -4.26 13.28 -1.38
CA THR A 13 -5.67 12.91 -1.29
C THR A 13 -6.52 14.15 -1.03
N LEU A 14 -7.79 14.10 -1.43
CA LEU A 14 -8.77 15.14 -1.11
C LEU A 14 -9.97 14.45 -0.44
N SER A 15 -10.36 14.95 0.73
CA SER A 15 -11.58 14.53 1.41
C SER A 15 -12.54 15.70 1.49
N ILE A 16 -13.81 15.47 1.17
CA ILE A 16 -14.85 16.51 1.16
C ILE A 16 -16.04 16.01 1.98
N GLY A 17 -16.62 16.87 2.80
CA GLY A 17 -17.88 16.63 3.49
C GLY A 17 -18.92 17.63 3.00
N VAL A 18 -20.09 17.11 2.64
CA VAL A 18 -21.24 17.88 2.18
C VAL A 18 -22.40 17.60 3.13
N ALA A 19 -23.02 18.65 3.67
CA ALA A 19 -24.24 18.52 4.46
C ALA A 19 -25.37 19.37 3.87
N CYS A 20 -26.56 18.79 3.74
CA CYS A 20 -27.76 19.48 3.26
C CYS A 20 -28.94 19.16 4.19
N TYR A 21 -29.31 20.13 5.03
CA TYR A 21 -30.37 20.00 6.03
C TYR A 21 -31.15 21.31 6.15
N ASN A 22 -32.42 21.21 6.55
CA ASN A 22 -33.21 22.38 6.94
C ASN A 22 -32.91 22.82 8.38
N LEU A 23 -31.66 23.21 8.66
CA LEU A 23 -31.16 23.61 9.98
C LEU A 23 -30.41 24.95 9.93
N PRO A 24 -30.19 25.62 11.06
CA PRO A 24 -29.33 26.81 11.12
C PRO A 24 -27.90 26.54 10.64
N TYR A 25 -27.25 27.55 10.04
CA TYR A 25 -25.92 27.43 9.41
C TYR A 25 -24.84 26.80 10.29
N ASN A 26 -24.83 27.10 11.60
CA ASN A 26 -23.85 26.53 12.54
C ASN A 26 -24.01 25.00 12.70
N LYS A 27 -25.25 24.49 12.71
CA LYS A 27 -25.52 23.05 12.75
C LYS A 27 -25.16 22.39 11.43
N ILE A 28 -25.47 23.01 10.29
CA ILE A 28 -25.08 22.51 8.96
C ILE A 28 -23.55 22.45 8.83
N ALA A 29 -22.84 23.49 9.26
CA ALA A 29 -21.38 23.52 9.25
C ALA A 29 -20.78 22.39 10.11
N SER A 30 -21.36 22.12 11.28
CA SER A 30 -20.97 21.00 12.13
C SER A 30 -21.17 19.65 11.43
N LEU A 31 -22.32 19.45 10.77
CA LEU A 31 -22.60 18.23 10.00
C LEU A 31 -21.66 18.06 8.80
N ALA A 32 -21.32 19.14 8.09
CA ALA A 32 -20.35 19.09 7.00
C ALA A 32 -18.94 18.76 7.51
N GLN A 33 -18.56 19.29 8.67
CA GLN A 33 -17.31 18.96 9.34
C GLN A 33 -17.27 17.49 9.77
N SER A 34 -18.34 16.97 10.39
CA SER A 34 -18.49 15.53 10.69
C SER A 34 -18.35 14.67 9.43
N ALA A 35 -18.90 15.12 8.29
CA ALA A 35 -18.76 14.42 7.02
C ALA A 35 -17.30 14.40 6.50
N ILE A 36 -16.54 15.50 6.66
CA ILE A 36 -15.09 15.52 6.34
C ILE A 36 -14.33 14.52 7.23
N GLU A 37 -14.60 14.54 8.54
CA GLU A 37 -13.97 13.64 9.50
C GLU A 37 -14.29 12.18 9.17
N LEU A 38 -15.54 11.88 8.81
CA LEU A 38 -15.93 10.54 8.39
C LEU A 38 -15.19 10.12 7.11
N ALA A 39 -15.04 11.00 6.13
CA ALA A 39 -14.27 10.72 4.91
C ALA A 39 -12.80 10.37 5.25
N GLN A 40 -12.18 11.10 6.17
CA GLN A 40 -10.81 10.87 6.61
C GLN A 40 -10.67 9.56 7.41
N LYS A 41 -11.58 9.30 8.35
CA LYS A 41 -11.64 8.04 9.11
C LYS A 41 -11.88 6.82 8.22
N ARG A 42 -12.48 7.01 7.04
CA ARG A 42 -12.65 5.98 6.00
C ARG A 42 -11.44 5.85 5.05
N GLY A 43 -10.29 6.42 5.41
CA GLY A 43 -9.03 6.33 4.65
C GLY A 43 -8.80 7.47 3.64
N GLY A 44 -9.69 8.48 3.63
CA GLY A 44 -9.59 9.64 2.75
C GLY A 44 -9.90 9.35 1.28
N ASP A 45 -9.57 10.31 0.39
CA ASP A 45 -9.83 10.25 -1.06
C ASP A 45 -11.32 10.04 -1.40
N GLN A 46 -12.20 10.65 -0.59
CA GLN A 46 -13.63 10.41 -0.60
C GLN A 46 -14.42 11.70 -0.33
N VAL A 47 -15.61 11.76 -0.95
CA VAL A 47 -16.65 12.74 -0.64
C VAL A 47 -17.74 12.02 0.15
N VAL A 48 -18.04 12.54 1.34
CA VAL A 48 -19.18 12.10 2.15
C VAL A 48 -20.29 13.11 1.97
N VAL A 49 -21.45 12.65 1.53
CA VAL A 49 -22.65 13.47 1.30
C VAL A 49 -23.71 13.06 2.30
N ASN A 50 -24.05 13.99 3.19
CA ASN A 50 -25.03 13.81 4.25
C ASN A 50 -26.24 14.71 3.99
N ILE A 51 -27.35 14.12 3.55
CA ILE A 51 -28.58 14.84 3.21
C ILE A 51 -29.67 14.42 4.18
N GLU A 52 -30.45 15.39 4.66
CA GLU A 52 -31.58 15.16 5.55
C GLU A 52 -32.53 14.07 5.01
N ASN A 53 -32.86 13.11 5.88
CA ASN A 53 -33.72 11.95 5.58
C ASN A 53 -33.19 11.02 4.47
N GLN A 54 -31.90 11.11 4.12
CA GLN A 54 -31.24 10.17 3.22
C GLN A 54 -30.14 9.42 3.96
N LYS A 55 -29.84 8.20 3.50
CA LYS A 55 -28.63 7.50 3.94
C LYS A 55 -27.40 8.28 3.51
N ILE A 56 -26.35 8.27 4.32
CA ILE A 56 -25.09 8.91 3.95
C ILE A 56 -24.54 8.24 2.70
N GLN A 57 -24.15 9.05 1.72
CA GLN A 57 -23.59 8.60 0.46
C GLN A 57 -22.09 8.83 0.44
N TYR A 58 -21.38 7.91 -0.18
CA TYR A 58 -19.92 7.95 -0.31
C TYR A 58 -19.55 7.95 -1.79
N PHE A 59 -18.66 8.85 -2.20
CA PHE A 59 -18.13 8.91 -3.56
C PHE A 59 -16.60 8.94 -3.49
N GLY A 60 -15.92 8.21 -4.40
CA GLY A 60 -14.46 8.11 -4.40
C GLY A 60 -13.97 6.73 -3.96
N ALA A 61 -12.90 6.66 -3.15
CA ALA A 61 -12.30 5.39 -2.69
C ALA A 61 -11.82 4.45 -3.81
N THR A 62 -11.53 4.99 -5.00
CA THR A 62 -11.13 4.18 -6.18
C THR A 62 -9.68 3.73 -6.12
N THR A 63 -8.89 4.28 -5.19
CA THR A 63 -7.48 3.92 -5.01
C THR A 63 -7.22 3.36 -3.62
N THR A 64 -6.30 2.40 -3.53
CA THR A 64 -5.78 1.93 -2.24
C THR A 64 -5.04 3.08 -1.56
N ALA A 65 -5.56 3.53 -0.42
CA ALA A 65 -4.88 4.51 0.41
C ALA A 65 -3.47 4.04 0.76
N SER A 66 -2.48 4.93 0.64
CA SER A 66 -1.10 4.61 1.01
C SER A 66 -0.84 4.97 2.45
N SER A 67 -0.43 3.98 3.25
CA SER A 67 0.03 4.19 4.62
C SER A 67 1.19 5.19 4.65
N SER A 68 1.09 6.18 5.54
CA SER A 68 2.22 7.03 5.90
C SER A 68 3.16 6.25 6.82
N ASN A 69 4.47 6.31 6.59
CA ASN A 69 5.46 5.71 7.49
C ASN A 69 5.78 6.60 8.70
N SER A 70 5.06 7.72 8.88
CA SER A 70 5.33 8.65 9.98
C SER A 70 4.83 8.10 11.31
N LYS A 71 5.78 7.79 12.19
CA LYS A 71 5.56 7.34 13.57
C LYS A 71 5.15 8.47 14.55
N VAL A 72 5.00 9.70 14.06
CA VAL A 72 4.65 10.87 14.89
C VAL A 72 3.26 10.71 15.53
N SER A 73 2.27 10.25 14.75
CA SER A 73 0.91 10.04 15.29
C SER A 73 0.91 9.00 16.39
N SER A 74 1.56 7.85 16.17
CA SER A 74 1.64 6.77 17.16
C SER A 74 2.30 7.25 18.46
N ARG A 75 3.37 8.07 18.38
CA ARG A 75 4.01 8.67 19.57
C ARG A 75 3.07 9.59 20.35
N VAL A 76 2.40 10.52 19.67
CA VAL A 76 1.46 11.47 20.31
C VAL A 76 0.32 10.69 20.99
N ASN A 77 -0.23 9.69 20.31
CA ASN A 77 -1.30 8.86 20.86
C ASN A 77 -0.83 8.02 22.06
N ALA A 78 0.42 7.53 22.05
CA ALA A 78 1.00 6.85 23.21
C ALA A 78 1.08 7.75 24.44
N GLU A 79 1.52 9.01 24.27
CA GLU A 79 1.57 9.99 25.37
C GLU A 79 0.17 10.28 25.93
N ILE A 80 -0.84 10.45 25.08
CA ILE A 80 -2.23 10.69 25.50
C ILE A 80 -2.82 9.47 26.22
N ILE A 81 -2.64 8.26 25.68
CA ILE A 81 -3.14 7.03 26.30
C ILE A 81 -2.48 6.82 27.66
N GLN A 82 -1.18 7.09 27.78
CA GLN A 82 -0.47 7.00 29.05
C GLN A 82 -1.05 7.96 30.10
N ASP A 83 -1.29 9.23 29.74
CA ASP A 83 -1.90 10.21 30.63
C ASP A 83 -3.31 9.81 31.08
N LEU A 84 -4.13 9.28 30.15
CA LEU A 84 -5.47 8.79 30.46
C LEU A 84 -5.44 7.60 31.43
N ILE A 85 -4.55 6.62 31.23
CA ILE A 85 -4.41 5.46 32.12
C ILE A 85 -3.96 5.89 33.52
N GLN A 86 -3.05 6.87 33.63
CA GLN A 86 -2.52 7.34 34.91
C GLN A 86 -3.52 8.19 35.70
N LYS A 87 -4.45 8.87 35.03
CA LYS A 87 -5.47 9.73 35.66
C LYS A 87 -6.63 8.96 36.31
N HIS A 88 -6.85 7.70 35.94
CA HIS A 88 -8.01 6.93 36.39
C HIS A 88 -7.60 5.85 37.40
N HIS A 89 -8.50 5.57 38.35
CA HIS A 89 -8.25 4.62 39.47
C HIS A 89 -8.67 3.18 39.16
N SER A 90 -9.23 2.93 37.98
CA SER A 90 -9.52 1.58 37.49
C SER A 90 -9.70 1.60 35.98
N CYS A 91 -9.34 0.49 35.34
CA CYS A 91 -9.46 0.32 33.89
C CYS A 91 -10.24 -0.96 33.57
N PHE A 92 -11.20 -0.86 32.67
CA PHE A 92 -12.03 -1.98 32.20
C PHE A 92 -11.84 -2.10 30.69
N ILE A 93 -11.50 -3.30 30.22
CA ILE A 93 -11.10 -3.52 28.83
C ILE A 93 -12.10 -4.47 28.17
N ILE A 94 -12.65 -4.05 27.03
CA ILE A 94 -13.60 -4.81 26.20
C ILE A 94 -13.24 -4.78 24.73
N GLY A 95 -13.66 -5.81 24.01
CA GLY A 95 -13.64 -5.90 22.55
C GLY A 95 -15.04 -5.82 21.93
N HIS A 96 -15.26 -6.58 20.86
CA HIS A 96 -16.57 -6.78 20.25
C HIS A 96 -17.25 -8.10 20.69
N ILE A 97 -18.56 -8.23 20.45
CA ILE A 97 -19.43 -9.36 20.88
C ILE A 97 -18.98 -10.75 20.40
N TYR A 98 -18.26 -10.83 19.29
CA TYR A 98 -17.75 -12.09 18.72
C TYR A 98 -16.22 -12.06 18.66
N PRO A 99 -15.51 -12.03 19.80
CA PRO A 99 -14.09 -11.72 19.84
C PRO A 99 -13.29 -12.70 18.98
N ASP A 100 -12.43 -12.19 18.09
CA ASP A 100 -11.47 -13.00 17.37
C ASP A 100 -10.06 -12.85 17.99
N LEU A 101 -9.03 -13.28 17.27
CA LEU A 101 -7.66 -13.17 17.77
C LEU A 101 -7.14 -11.72 17.80
N ASP A 102 -7.62 -10.83 16.93
CA ASP A 102 -7.20 -9.42 16.99
C ASP A 102 -7.82 -8.75 18.21
N SER A 103 -9.12 -8.95 18.42
CA SER A 103 -9.83 -8.44 19.58
C SER A 103 -9.25 -8.99 20.89
N LEU A 104 -9.13 -10.32 21.04
CA LEU A 104 -8.61 -10.93 22.26
C LEU A 104 -7.12 -10.62 22.49
N GLY A 105 -6.31 -10.67 21.43
CA GLY A 105 -4.88 -10.31 21.49
C GLY A 105 -4.70 -8.86 21.89
N SER A 106 -5.53 -7.96 21.36
CA SER A 106 -5.54 -6.54 21.72
C SER A 106 -5.94 -6.33 23.18
N MET A 107 -6.99 -7.00 23.66
CA MET A 107 -7.43 -6.91 25.05
C MET A 107 -6.32 -7.33 26.03
N LEU A 108 -5.72 -8.50 25.81
CA LEU A 108 -4.66 -9.01 26.68
C LEU A 108 -3.39 -8.14 26.64
N SER A 109 -3.01 -7.67 25.45
CA SER A 109 -1.88 -6.76 25.29
C SER A 109 -2.13 -5.42 25.98
N PHE A 110 -3.32 -4.84 25.82
CA PHE A 110 -3.66 -3.59 26.47
C PHE A 110 -3.74 -3.73 27.99
N TYR A 111 -4.21 -4.87 28.50
CA TYR A 111 -4.13 -5.17 29.93
C TYR A 111 -2.68 -5.14 30.44
N GLN A 112 -1.72 -5.70 29.69
CA GLN A 112 -0.29 -5.63 30.04
C GLN A 112 0.25 -4.20 29.97
N ILE A 113 -0.17 -3.39 28.99
CA ILE A 113 0.17 -1.96 28.92
C ILE A 113 -0.33 -1.23 30.17
N VAL A 114 -1.59 -1.44 30.55
CA VAL A 114 -2.21 -0.77 31.70
C VAL A 114 -1.54 -1.20 33.00
N LEU A 115 -1.28 -2.50 33.16
CA LEU A 115 -0.54 -3.03 34.31
C LEU A 115 0.82 -2.36 34.42
N PHE A 116 1.57 -2.27 33.33
CA PHE A 116 2.87 -1.62 33.28
C PHE A 116 2.81 -0.12 33.63
N LEU A 117 1.82 0.61 33.11
CA LEU A 117 1.72 2.05 33.30
C LEU A 117 1.15 2.44 34.67
N ASN A 118 0.37 1.55 35.30
CA ASN A 118 -0.39 1.86 36.50
C ASN A 118 -0.61 0.64 37.43
N GLU A 119 0.45 0.05 37.97
CA GLU A 119 0.36 -1.11 38.89
C GLU A 119 -0.43 -0.84 40.20
N LYS A 120 -0.71 0.43 40.53
CA LYS A 120 -1.32 0.83 41.81
C LYS A 120 -2.83 0.55 41.88
N PHE A 121 -3.48 0.43 40.73
CA PHE A 121 -4.92 0.40 40.62
C PHE A 121 -5.38 -0.89 39.95
N ASN A 122 -6.66 -1.23 40.15
CA ASN A 122 -7.21 -2.49 39.64
C ASN A 122 -7.62 -2.34 38.17
N HIS A 123 -7.26 -3.35 37.37
CA HIS A 123 -7.56 -3.40 35.94
C HIS A 123 -8.18 -4.74 35.59
N TYR A 124 -9.21 -4.71 34.75
CA TYR A 124 -10.04 -5.86 34.48
C TYR A 124 -10.26 -6.06 32.98
N LEU A 125 -10.24 -7.33 32.58
CA LEU A 125 -10.70 -7.79 31.28
C LEU A 125 -12.14 -8.25 31.46
N ILE A 126 -13.06 -7.77 30.62
CA ILE A 126 -14.45 -8.21 30.71
C ILE A 126 -14.70 -9.26 29.63
N LEU A 127 -14.95 -10.49 30.06
CA LEU A 127 -15.25 -11.62 29.19
C LEU A 127 -16.07 -12.66 29.96
N ASP A 128 -17.21 -13.05 29.40
CA ASP A 128 -18.07 -14.11 29.92
C ASP A 128 -17.78 -15.43 29.19
N GLU A 129 -17.45 -16.51 29.92
CA GLU A 129 -17.13 -17.83 29.33
C GLU A 129 -18.28 -18.39 28.47
N LYS A 130 -19.53 -18.04 28.81
CA LYS A 130 -20.73 -18.42 28.04
C LYS A 130 -20.82 -17.78 26.66
N ASP A 131 -20.13 -16.66 26.43
CA ASP A 131 -20.18 -15.94 25.15
C ASP A 131 -19.16 -16.49 24.15
N LEU A 132 -18.24 -17.35 24.61
CA LEU A 132 -17.28 -18.09 23.79
C LEU A 132 -17.97 -19.25 23.07
N ASN A 133 -18.78 -18.95 22.06
CA ASN A 133 -19.50 -19.98 21.30
C ASN A 133 -18.62 -20.72 20.29
N ASP A 134 -17.53 -20.10 19.84
CA ASP A 134 -16.56 -20.70 18.92
C ASP A 134 -15.66 -21.72 19.65
N ILE A 135 -15.56 -22.94 19.11
CA ILE A 135 -14.73 -24.02 19.65
C ILE A 135 -13.26 -23.60 19.75
N ASN A 136 -12.75 -22.84 18.79
CA ASN A 136 -11.38 -22.38 18.75
C ASN A 136 -11.10 -21.40 19.89
N LEU A 137 -12.03 -20.49 20.16
CA LEU A 137 -11.94 -19.58 21.30
C LEU A 137 -12.03 -20.32 22.64
N LYS A 138 -12.86 -21.37 22.75
CA LYS A 138 -12.89 -22.23 23.95
C LYS A 138 -11.54 -22.88 24.20
N ILE A 139 -10.89 -23.42 23.16
CA ILE A 139 -9.55 -24.02 23.26
C ILE A 139 -8.54 -22.98 23.74
N ILE A 140 -8.55 -21.78 23.14
CA ILE A 140 -7.68 -20.66 23.52
C ILE A 140 -7.90 -20.28 24.99
N TYR A 141 -9.16 -20.19 25.42
CA TYR A 141 -9.51 -19.84 26.80
C TYR A 141 -9.04 -20.91 27.81
N GLN A 142 -9.08 -22.20 27.45
CA GLN A 142 -8.49 -23.25 28.27
C GLN A 142 -6.96 -23.12 28.39
N HIS A 143 -6.28 -22.79 27.29
CA HIS A 143 -4.83 -22.55 27.34
C HIS A 143 -4.49 -21.29 28.17
N LEU A 144 -5.31 -20.24 28.09
CA LEU A 144 -5.19 -19.04 28.92
C LEU A 144 -5.29 -19.40 30.41
N LYS A 145 -6.23 -20.28 30.79
CA LYS A 145 -6.37 -20.78 32.17
C LYS A 145 -5.10 -21.45 32.68
N THR A 146 -4.38 -22.18 31.83
CA THR A 146 -3.18 -22.92 32.21
C THR A 146 -1.89 -22.10 32.13
N GLU A 147 -1.75 -21.23 31.13
CA GLU A 147 -0.51 -20.53 30.82
C GLU A 147 -0.43 -19.13 31.48
N GLU A 148 -1.57 -18.48 31.71
CA GLU A 148 -1.64 -17.09 32.22
C GLU A 148 -2.55 -16.96 33.47
N PRO A 149 -2.26 -17.67 34.57
CA PRO A 149 -3.13 -17.69 35.76
C PRO A 149 -3.28 -16.31 36.42
N LYS A 150 -2.28 -15.43 36.30
CA LYS A 150 -2.35 -14.07 36.84
C LYS A 150 -3.35 -13.20 36.07
N ILE A 151 -3.35 -13.29 34.73
CA ILE A 151 -4.28 -12.56 33.88
C ILE A 151 -5.69 -13.11 34.09
N LEU A 152 -5.83 -14.43 34.18
CA LEU A 152 -7.12 -15.09 34.41
C LEU A 152 -7.86 -14.55 35.63
N GLN A 153 -7.14 -14.26 36.73
CA GLN A 153 -7.72 -13.71 37.96
C GLN A 153 -8.33 -12.31 37.79
N GLN A 154 -7.96 -11.58 36.73
CA GLN A 154 -8.47 -10.25 36.43
C GLN A 154 -9.57 -10.27 35.34
N ILE A 155 -9.95 -11.45 34.86
CA ILE A 155 -11.10 -11.60 33.97
C ILE A 155 -12.37 -11.65 34.81
N ILE A 156 -13.27 -10.70 34.57
CA ILE A 156 -14.56 -10.59 35.26
C ILE A 156 -15.71 -10.68 34.27
N ASN A 157 -16.89 -11.08 34.76
CA ASN A 157 -18.09 -11.08 33.93
C ASN A 157 -18.75 -9.69 33.87
N VAL A 158 -19.68 -9.51 32.94
CA VAL A 158 -20.42 -8.24 32.77
C VAL A 158 -21.16 -7.82 34.04
N LYS A 159 -21.70 -8.78 34.83
CA LYS A 159 -22.45 -8.46 36.06
C LYS A 159 -21.54 -7.90 37.16
N GLU A 160 -20.33 -8.41 37.27
CA GLU A 160 -19.29 -7.91 38.19
C GLU A 160 -18.83 -6.52 37.75
N ALA A 161 -18.52 -6.36 36.46
CA ALA A 161 -18.11 -5.07 35.90
C ALA A 161 -19.13 -3.96 36.19
N LYS A 162 -20.43 -4.23 35.98
CA LYS A 162 -21.52 -3.27 36.27
C LYS A 162 -21.56 -2.79 37.72
N LYS A 163 -21.06 -3.57 38.68
CA LYS A 163 -21.00 -3.19 40.10
C LYS A 163 -19.76 -2.37 40.46
N MET A 164 -18.73 -2.45 39.63
CA MET A 164 -17.40 -1.90 39.92
C MET A 164 -17.13 -0.60 39.16
N ILE A 165 -17.66 -0.48 37.95
CA ILE A 165 -17.54 0.73 37.13
C ILE A 165 -18.26 1.89 37.80
N ASN A 166 -17.59 3.04 37.80
CA ASN A 166 -18.08 4.32 38.32
C ASN A 166 -17.52 5.47 37.47
N ASP A 167 -17.90 6.70 37.78
CA ASP A 167 -17.53 7.90 37.02
C ASP A 167 -16.01 8.17 36.91
N ASN A 168 -15.17 7.57 37.76
CA ASN A 168 -13.70 7.67 37.71
C ASN A 168 -13.04 6.46 37.03
N SER A 169 -13.84 5.54 36.49
CA SER A 169 -13.35 4.35 35.79
C SER A 169 -13.09 4.66 34.32
N LEU A 170 -11.98 4.16 33.79
CA LEU A 170 -11.66 4.20 32.36
C LEU A 170 -12.21 2.93 31.69
N LEU A 171 -13.03 3.11 30.64
CA LEU A 171 -13.48 2.01 29.79
C LEU A 171 -12.73 2.06 28.45
N VAL A 172 -12.04 0.98 28.13
CA VAL A 172 -11.22 0.84 26.93
C VAL A 172 -11.91 -0.12 25.98
N ILE A 173 -12.17 0.34 24.76
CA ILE A 173 -12.78 -0.43 23.70
C ILE A 173 -11.75 -0.66 22.61
N LEU A 174 -11.51 -1.94 22.31
CA LEU A 174 -10.50 -2.36 21.34
C LEU A 174 -11.17 -3.06 20.17
N ASP A 175 -10.65 -2.81 18.98
CA ASP A 175 -11.05 -3.48 17.73
C ASP A 175 -12.52 -3.26 17.33
N THR A 176 -13.13 -2.20 17.88
CA THR A 176 -14.44 -1.73 17.44
C THR A 176 -14.68 -0.31 17.92
N GLN A 177 -15.38 0.45 17.08
CA GLN A 177 -15.96 1.75 17.43
C GLN A 177 -17.49 1.77 17.41
N SER A 178 -18.14 0.65 17.04
CA SER A 178 -19.58 0.62 16.79
C SER A 178 -20.37 0.15 18.02
N ARG A 179 -21.40 0.93 18.38
CA ARG A 179 -22.30 0.61 19.50
C ARG A 179 -23.02 -0.74 19.30
N ASN A 180 -23.28 -1.14 18.05
CA ASN A 180 -24.01 -2.37 17.76
C ASN A 180 -23.20 -3.65 17.94
N ILE A 181 -21.87 -3.55 17.90
CA ILE A 181 -20.99 -4.73 17.95
C ILE A 181 -20.09 -4.75 19.18
N VAL A 182 -20.07 -3.69 19.99
CA VAL A 182 -19.34 -3.67 21.26
C VAL A 182 -19.81 -4.79 22.19
N TYR A 183 -18.88 -5.40 22.92
CA TYR A 183 -19.14 -6.58 23.76
C TYR A 183 -20.38 -6.46 24.65
N ASN A 184 -20.59 -5.30 25.29
CA ASN A 184 -21.81 -5.01 26.03
C ASN A 184 -22.16 -3.53 26.01
N GLN A 185 -23.35 -3.19 25.49
CA GLN A 185 -23.79 -1.80 25.35
C GLN A 185 -24.10 -1.11 26.68
N GLU A 186 -24.59 -1.85 27.68
CA GLU A 186 -24.98 -1.24 28.96
C GLU A 186 -23.78 -0.70 29.73
N LEU A 187 -22.57 -1.23 29.48
CA LEU A 187 -21.34 -0.71 30.10
C LEU A 187 -20.98 0.71 29.62
N LEU A 188 -21.42 1.08 28.41
CA LEU A 188 -21.15 2.41 27.83
C LEU A 188 -21.83 3.53 28.60
N ASP A 189 -22.91 3.21 29.32
CA ASP A 189 -23.72 4.20 30.01
C ASP A 189 -23.28 4.38 31.49
N LEU A 190 -22.28 3.61 31.94
CA LEU A 190 -21.80 3.61 33.34
C LEU A 190 -20.62 4.56 33.60
N THR A 191 -19.92 5.01 32.55
CA THR A 191 -18.83 5.98 32.65
C THR A 191 -18.74 6.79 31.37
N LYS A 192 -18.32 8.05 31.49
CA LYS A 192 -18.02 8.91 30.33
C LYS A 192 -16.58 8.77 29.85
N ASN A 193 -15.69 8.17 30.65
CA ASN A 193 -14.27 8.06 30.31
C ASN A 193 -14.05 6.83 29.42
N ILE A 194 -14.44 6.96 28.16
CA ILE A 194 -14.32 5.91 27.16
C ILE A 194 -13.18 6.25 26.20
N ILE A 195 -12.27 5.30 25.99
CA ILE A 195 -11.27 5.37 24.91
C ILE A 195 -11.49 4.26 23.90
N ILE A 196 -11.21 4.56 22.63
CA ILE A 196 -11.37 3.60 21.53
C ILE A 196 -10.04 3.45 20.79
N ILE A 197 -9.62 2.21 20.51
CA ILE A 197 -8.51 1.90 19.61
C ILE A 197 -9.03 0.90 18.58
N ASP A 198 -9.04 1.29 17.31
CA ASP A 198 -9.69 0.51 16.25
C ASP A 198 -9.01 0.75 14.89
N HIS A 199 -8.95 -0.27 14.05
CA HIS A 199 -8.45 -0.18 12.67
C HIS A 199 -9.58 -0.22 11.63
N HIS A 200 -10.85 -0.31 12.06
CA HIS A 200 -11.97 -0.29 11.13
C HIS A 200 -12.31 1.13 10.67
N ARG A 201 -12.91 1.19 9.47
CA ARG A 201 -13.53 2.42 8.97
C ARG A 201 -14.77 2.76 9.80
N ALA A 202 -14.89 4.03 10.17
CA ALA A 202 -16.05 4.53 10.89
C ALA A 202 -17.37 4.32 10.11
N THR A 203 -18.42 3.95 10.85
CA THR A 203 -19.81 3.79 10.41
C THR A 203 -20.70 4.84 11.09
N GLU A 204 -22.01 4.82 10.84
CA GLU A 204 -22.95 5.86 11.31
C GLU A 204 -23.14 5.89 12.84
N GLU A 205 -23.00 4.76 13.55
CA GLU A 205 -23.22 4.65 15.00
C GLU A 205 -21.92 4.44 15.80
N ILE A 206 -21.16 5.53 15.96
CA ILE A 206 -19.92 5.55 16.73
C ILE A 206 -20.21 5.74 18.23
N ILE A 207 -19.52 4.99 19.08
CA ILE A 207 -19.61 5.10 20.53
C ILE A 207 -19.06 6.47 20.99
N PRO A 208 -19.81 7.26 21.78
CA PRO A 208 -19.30 8.48 22.40
C PRO A 208 -18.06 8.19 23.26
N ASN A 209 -16.99 8.96 23.06
CA ASN A 209 -15.70 8.72 23.70
C ASN A 209 -14.97 10.04 24.02
N ILE A 210 -14.06 10.01 25.00
CA ILE A 210 -13.18 11.14 25.32
C ILE A 210 -11.92 11.14 24.44
N PHE A 211 -11.56 9.98 23.89
CA PHE A 211 -10.41 9.84 23.00
C PHE A 211 -10.60 8.63 22.07
N SER A 212 -10.19 8.76 20.81
CA SER A 212 -10.16 7.66 19.86
C SER A 212 -8.87 7.67 19.04
N TYR A 213 -8.17 6.55 19.03
CA TYR A 213 -7.05 6.30 18.14
C TYR A 213 -7.51 5.33 17.05
N VAL A 214 -7.83 5.85 15.87
CA VAL A 214 -8.33 5.06 14.74
C VAL A 214 -7.39 5.19 13.55
N ASP A 215 -6.89 4.06 13.04
CA ASP A 215 -6.06 4.01 11.84
C ASP A 215 -6.59 2.95 10.86
N SER A 216 -7.46 3.36 9.95
CA SER A 216 -8.06 2.47 8.93
C SER A 216 -7.07 1.88 7.91
N LEU A 217 -5.80 2.30 7.95
CA LEU A 217 -4.74 1.78 7.11
C LEU A 217 -3.88 0.72 7.83
N SER A 218 -4.01 0.59 9.15
CA SER A 218 -3.35 -0.47 9.91
C SER A 218 -3.99 -1.82 9.60
N SER A 219 -3.19 -2.89 9.63
CA SER A 219 -3.71 -4.22 9.34
C SER A 219 -4.74 -4.70 10.35
N SER A 220 -4.51 -4.35 11.62
CA SER A 220 -5.17 -4.88 12.83
C SER A 220 -4.98 -3.90 13.99
N THR A 221 -5.80 -4.01 15.03
CA THR A 221 -5.65 -3.28 16.29
C THR A 221 -4.35 -3.68 17.00
N VAL A 222 -3.95 -4.95 16.92
CA VAL A 222 -2.65 -5.44 17.41
C VAL A 222 -1.47 -4.68 16.80
N GLU A 223 -1.46 -4.42 15.49
CA GLU A 223 -0.39 -3.65 14.83
C GLU A 223 -0.24 -2.27 15.50
N MET A 224 -1.37 -1.60 15.76
CA MET A 224 -1.39 -0.30 16.42
C MET A 224 -0.84 -0.36 17.84
N LEU A 225 -1.18 -1.40 18.61
CA LEU A 225 -0.70 -1.59 19.98
C LEU A 225 0.81 -1.85 20.03
N ILE A 226 1.35 -2.66 19.12
CA ILE A 226 2.80 -2.89 19.05
C ILE A 226 3.56 -1.61 18.74
N GLU A 227 3.03 -0.76 17.87
CA GLU A 227 3.61 0.55 17.64
C GLU A 227 3.56 1.44 18.87
N LEU A 228 2.42 1.49 19.57
CA LEU A 228 2.28 2.26 20.82
C LEU A 228 3.31 1.84 21.86
N ILE A 229 3.48 0.52 22.06
CA ILE A 229 4.45 -0.04 23.01
C ILE A 229 5.88 0.45 22.72
N SER A 230 6.23 0.66 21.46
CA SER A 230 7.57 1.13 21.08
C SER A 230 7.93 2.54 21.56
N PHE A 231 6.95 3.33 22.02
CA PHE A 231 7.17 4.68 22.56
C PHE A 231 7.20 4.73 24.09
N PHE A 232 6.91 3.63 24.78
CA PHE A 232 7.04 3.59 26.23
C PHE A 232 8.50 3.45 26.64
N GLN A 233 8.88 4.11 27.74
CA GLN A 233 10.28 4.20 28.17
C GLN A 233 10.88 2.87 28.68
N LYS A 234 10.05 1.91 29.06
CA LYS A 234 10.47 0.56 29.46
C LYS A 234 9.66 -0.47 28.68
N GLU A 235 10.20 -1.68 28.58
CA GLU A 235 9.54 -2.77 27.88
C GLU A 235 8.31 -3.25 28.64
N VAL A 236 7.16 -3.23 27.96
CA VAL A 236 5.94 -3.91 28.41
C VAL A 236 6.19 -5.42 28.28
N GLU A 237 5.98 -6.15 29.37
CA GLU A 237 6.16 -7.61 29.38
C GLU A 237 5.00 -8.26 28.61
N ILE A 238 5.29 -8.72 27.39
CA ILE A 238 4.38 -9.52 26.58
C ILE A 238 4.89 -10.97 26.60
N THR A 239 4.09 -11.87 27.15
CA THR A 239 4.44 -13.29 27.24
C THR A 239 4.34 -13.97 25.86
N PRO A 240 5.02 -15.12 25.65
CA PRO A 240 4.90 -15.88 24.40
C PRO A 240 3.45 -16.28 24.06
N PHE A 241 2.62 -16.54 25.07
CA PHE A 241 1.20 -16.85 24.89
C PHE A 241 0.44 -15.64 24.33
N VAL A 242 0.56 -14.46 24.97
CA VAL A 242 -0.08 -13.23 24.49
C VAL A 242 0.48 -12.80 23.13
N ALA A 243 1.79 -12.90 22.93
CA ALA A 243 2.43 -12.63 21.64
C ALA A 243 1.88 -13.52 20.52
N SER A 244 1.58 -14.79 20.81
CA SER A 244 0.95 -15.71 19.85
C SER A 244 -0.46 -15.29 19.48
N LEU A 245 -1.29 -14.85 20.44
CA LEU A 245 -2.64 -14.35 20.16
C LEU A 245 -2.58 -13.08 19.32
N MET A 246 -1.72 -12.13 19.69
CA MET A 246 -1.48 -10.91 18.94
C MET A 246 -1.04 -11.22 17.50
N TYR A 247 -0.05 -12.10 17.32
CA TYR A 247 0.40 -12.50 15.97
C TYR A 247 -0.72 -13.16 15.17
N GLY A 248 -1.55 -13.97 15.84
CA GLY A 248 -2.73 -14.58 15.25
C GLY A 248 -3.75 -13.55 14.76
N GLY A 249 -3.96 -12.46 15.51
CA GLY A 249 -4.77 -11.32 15.09
C GLY A 249 -4.29 -10.72 13.76
N ILE A 250 -3.00 -10.38 13.67
CA ILE A 250 -2.39 -9.90 12.42
C ILE A 250 -2.59 -10.92 11.28
N ILE A 251 -2.37 -12.21 11.54
CA ILE A 251 -2.49 -13.27 10.53
C ILE A 251 -3.93 -13.37 9.99
N ILE A 252 -4.94 -13.34 10.84
CA ILE A 252 -6.34 -13.42 10.41
C ILE A 252 -6.70 -12.19 9.59
N ASP A 253 -6.42 -11.00 10.11
CA ASP A 253 -6.89 -9.75 9.51
C ASP A 253 -6.21 -9.41 8.18
N THR A 254 -4.97 -9.87 8.02
CA THR A 254 -4.22 -9.75 6.77
C THR A 254 -4.46 -10.92 5.83
N ASN A 255 -5.19 -11.97 6.26
CA ASN A 255 -5.26 -13.25 5.58
C ASN A 255 -3.86 -13.77 5.21
N TYR A 256 -3.05 -14.08 6.23
CA TYR A 256 -1.67 -14.55 6.08
C TYR A 256 -0.78 -13.59 5.27
N PHE A 257 -0.82 -12.30 5.62
CA PHE A 257 -0.07 -11.21 4.97
C PHE A 257 -0.44 -10.94 3.50
N THR A 258 -1.58 -11.44 3.05
CA THR A 258 -2.04 -11.31 1.65
C THR A 258 -2.67 -9.94 1.39
N TYR A 259 -3.44 -9.43 2.34
CA TYR A 259 -4.16 -8.16 2.25
C TYR A 259 -3.73 -7.20 3.35
N ARG A 260 -3.96 -5.89 3.12
CA ARG A 260 -3.72 -4.80 4.09
C ARG A 260 -2.36 -4.87 4.81
N THR A 261 -1.36 -5.46 4.16
CA THR A 261 -0.03 -5.68 4.75
C THR A 261 0.91 -4.58 4.30
N SER A 262 1.50 -3.90 5.28
CA SER A 262 2.47 -2.83 5.07
C SER A 262 3.82 -3.16 5.72
N VAL A 263 4.81 -2.27 5.56
CA VAL A 263 6.09 -2.39 6.29
C VAL A 263 5.85 -2.37 7.80
N ARG A 264 4.92 -1.54 8.28
CA ARG A 264 4.53 -1.45 9.70
C ARG A 264 3.98 -2.79 10.21
N THR A 265 3.11 -3.42 9.43
CA THR A 265 2.57 -4.75 9.71
C THR A 265 3.67 -5.81 9.88
N LEU A 266 4.65 -5.82 8.98
CA LEU A 266 5.77 -6.77 9.04
C LEU A 266 6.74 -6.47 10.19
N GLU A 267 6.95 -5.19 10.53
CA GLU A 267 7.72 -4.79 11.73
C GLU A 267 7.02 -5.29 13.01
N ALA A 268 5.71 -5.10 13.12
CA ALA A 268 4.93 -5.57 14.27
C ALA A 268 4.97 -7.10 14.39
N ALA A 269 4.75 -7.81 13.27
CA ALA A 269 4.85 -9.25 13.20
C ALA A 269 6.25 -9.76 13.61
N ALA A 270 7.32 -9.12 13.13
CA ALA A 270 8.69 -9.47 13.50
C ALA A 270 8.95 -9.27 15.01
N LYS A 271 8.44 -8.18 15.60
CA LYS A 271 8.55 -7.95 17.05
C LYS A 271 7.81 -9.05 17.83
N LEU A 272 6.60 -9.42 17.44
CA LEU A 272 5.83 -10.49 18.09
C LEU A 272 6.54 -11.85 18.02
N VAL A 273 7.12 -12.19 16.87
CA VAL A 273 7.95 -13.40 16.73
C VAL A 273 9.17 -13.34 17.65
N SER A 274 9.82 -12.18 17.78
CA SER A 274 10.94 -12.02 18.72
C SER A 274 10.54 -12.16 20.20
N LEU A 275 9.25 -11.94 20.51
CA LEU A 275 8.66 -12.14 21.84
C LEU A 275 8.17 -13.58 22.07
N GLY A 276 8.40 -14.49 21.11
CA GLY A 276 8.08 -15.91 21.24
C GLY A 276 6.72 -16.32 20.67
N ALA A 277 6.10 -15.51 19.81
CA ALA A 277 4.88 -15.92 19.11
C ALA A 277 5.09 -17.22 18.31
N ASP A 278 4.23 -18.22 18.51
CA ASP A 278 4.30 -19.53 17.86
C ASP A 278 3.26 -19.69 16.74
N GLY A 279 3.71 -19.61 15.49
CA GLY A 279 2.88 -19.81 14.31
C GLY A 279 2.24 -21.21 14.21
N THR A 280 2.86 -22.24 14.77
CA THR A 280 2.33 -23.61 14.76
C THR A 280 1.11 -23.71 15.67
N ARG A 281 1.21 -23.13 16.87
CA ARG A 281 0.11 -23.02 17.83
C ARG A 281 -1.06 -22.23 17.25
N ILE A 282 -0.78 -21.12 16.59
CA ILE A 282 -1.82 -20.30 15.94
C ILE A 282 -2.52 -21.09 14.84
N LYS A 283 -1.75 -21.80 13.99
CA LYS A 283 -2.34 -22.69 12.97
C LYS A 283 -3.19 -23.81 13.59
N PHE A 284 -2.87 -24.28 14.79
CA PHE A 284 -3.69 -25.25 15.52
C PHE A 284 -5.01 -24.63 15.99
N TRP A 285 -4.96 -23.43 16.57
CA TRP A 285 -6.16 -22.70 17.00
C TRP A 285 -7.08 -22.32 15.85
N LEU A 286 -6.58 -22.12 14.63
CA LEU A 286 -7.38 -21.69 13.48
C LEU A 286 -7.87 -22.85 12.60
N ARG A 287 -7.82 -24.09 13.08
CA ARG A 287 -8.33 -25.23 12.31
C ARG A 287 -9.85 -25.17 12.19
N GLU A 288 -10.32 -25.53 11.01
CA GLU A 288 -11.76 -25.68 10.73
C GLU A 288 -12.20 -27.11 11.02
N GLU A 289 -13.44 -27.25 11.47
CA GLU A 289 -14.08 -28.55 11.63
C GLU A 289 -14.30 -29.24 10.28
N PHE A 290 -14.20 -30.57 10.26
CA PHE A 290 -14.34 -31.36 9.04
C PHE A 290 -15.69 -31.12 8.33
N ASP A 291 -16.80 -31.06 9.07
CA ASP A 291 -18.12 -30.84 8.49
C ASP A 291 -18.25 -29.46 7.84
N LYS A 292 -17.59 -28.43 8.40
CA LYS A 292 -17.55 -27.09 7.80
C LYS A 292 -16.74 -27.07 6.51
N ILE A 293 -15.60 -27.77 6.48
CA ILE A 293 -14.81 -27.94 5.25
C ILE A 293 -15.63 -28.66 4.18
N LYS A 294 -16.38 -29.71 4.55
CA LYS A 294 -17.27 -30.43 3.64
C LYS A 294 -18.36 -29.50 3.07
N GLU A 295 -19.02 -28.72 3.91
CA GLU A 295 -20.06 -27.77 3.52
C GLU A 295 -19.52 -26.71 2.54
N ILE A 296 -18.34 -26.14 2.81
CA ILE A 296 -17.67 -25.19 1.92
C ILE A 296 -17.42 -25.81 0.54
N ASN A 297 -16.85 -27.02 0.50
CA ASN A 297 -16.54 -27.70 -0.76
C ASN A 297 -17.80 -28.08 -1.55
N GLU A 298 -18.89 -28.47 -0.88
CA GLU A 298 -20.18 -28.72 -1.53
C GLU A 298 -20.72 -27.46 -2.23
N LEU A 299 -20.60 -26.29 -1.60
CA LEU A 299 -20.99 -25.01 -2.21
C LEU A 299 -20.10 -24.62 -3.39
N ILE A 300 -18.78 -24.74 -3.24
CA ILE A 300 -17.82 -24.42 -4.30
C ILE A 300 -18.02 -25.34 -5.51
N SER A 301 -18.34 -26.62 -5.31
CA SER A 301 -18.59 -27.57 -6.40
C SER A 301 -19.75 -27.16 -7.32
N LYS A 302 -20.65 -26.30 -6.84
CA LYS A 302 -21.83 -25.78 -7.55
C LYS A 302 -21.65 -24.35 -8.06
N MET A 303 -20.44 -23.79 -7.97
CA MET A 303 -20.19 -22.41 -8.37
C MET A 303 -20.39 -22.20 -9.88
N GLU A 304 -20.88 -21.02 -10.24
CA GLU A 304 -20.92 -20.54 -11.62
C GLU A 304 -19.73 -19.61 -11.87
N ILE A 305 -18.98 -19.84 -12.95
CA ILE A 305 -17.97 -18.89 -13.42
C ILE A 305 -18.64 -17.94 -14.40
N TYR A 306 -18.88 -16.71 -13.96
CA TYR A 306 -19.50 -15.64 -14.74
C TYR A 306 -18.43 -14.73 -15.37
N LYS A 307 -18.55 -14.46 -16.67
CA LYS A 307 -17.63 -13.63 -17.47
C LYS A 307 -16.15 -14.01 -17.31
N GLU A 308 -15.89 -15.32 -17.23
CA GLU A 308 -14.54 -15.93 -17.15
C GLU A 308 -13.71 -15.56 -15.91
N ARG A 309 -14.19 -14.69 -15.02
CA ARG A 309 -13.40 -14.15 -13.90
C ARG A 309 -14.12 -13.98 -12.57
N TYR A 310 -15.45 -14.12 -12.54
CA TYR A 310 -16.24 -13.98 -11.32
C TYR A 310 -16.79 -15.34 -10.90
N ALA A 311 -16.50 -15.78 -9.68
CA ALA A 311 -17.17 -16.94 -9.09
C ALA A 311 -18.46 -16.48 -8.39
N ILE A 312 -19.58 -17.10 -8.73
CA ILE A 312 -20.88 -16.88 -8.08
C ILE A 312 -21.32 -18.20 -7.45
N ILE A 313 -21.48 -18.20 -6.13
CA ILE A 313 -21.80 -19.39 -5.33
C ILE A 313 -23.14 -19.16 -4.65
N LYS A 314 -24.06 -20.13 -4.78
CA LYS A 314 -25.43 -20.04 -4.29
C LYS A 314 -25.67 -21.08 -3.20
N SER A 315 -26.24 -20.64 -2.07
CA SER A 315 -26.74 -21.54 -1.03
C SER A 315 -28.24 -21.31 -0.81
N GLU A 316 -29.04 -22.33 -1.12
CA GLU A 316 -30.48 -22.34 -0.84
C GLU A 316 -30.80 -22.71 0.62
N LYS A 317 -29.83 -23.32 1.32
CA LYS A 317 -29.94 -23.63 2.74
C LYS A 317 -29.69 -22.36 3.56
N ILE A 318 -30.37 -22.27 4.71
CA ILE A 318 -30.05 -21.26 5.72
C ILE A 318 -28.61 -21.54 6.20
N CYS A 319 -27.73 -20.57 5.97
CA CYS A 319 -26.33 -20.60 6.37
C CYS A 319 -26.20 -20.05 7.79
N ASP A 320 -25.18 -20.48 8.54
CA ASP A 320 -25.05 -20.09 9.95
C ASP A 320 -24.96 -18.57 10.13
N ASN A 321 -24.08 -17.93 9.35
CA ASN A 321 -23.80 -16.51 9.45
C ASN A 321 -23.03 -15.97 8.24
N ARG A 322 -22.76 -14.66 8.25
CA ARG A 322 -21.98 -13.98 7.20
C ARG A 322 -20.50 -14.42 7.13
N SER A 323 -19.91 -14.82 8.25
CA SER A 323 -18.52 -15.29 8.30
C SER A 323 -18.37 -16.59 7.51
N PHE A 324 -19.34 -17.50 7.59
CA PHE A 324 -19.37 -18.70 6.77
C PHE A 324 -19.40 -18.37 5.27
N LEU A 325 -20.28 -17.45 4.83
CA LEU A 325 -20.32 -17.01 3.42
C LEU A 325 -18.98 -16.40 2.96
N ALA A 326 -18.31 -15.65 3.85
CA ALA A 326 -16.97 -15.13 3.59
C ALA A 326 -15.91 -16.21 3.40
N LYS A 327 -15.91 -17.25 4.24
CA LYS A 327 -14.99 -18.39 4.11
C LYS A 327 -15.17 -19.11 2.77
N VAL A 328 -16.42 -19.27 2.30
CA VAL A 328 -16.72 -19.87 1.00
C VAL A 328 -16.15 -19.02 -0.15
N SER A 329 -16.37 -17.71 -0.14
CA SER A 329 -15.81 -16.80 -1.15
C SER A 329 -14.28 -16.80 -1.14
N GLU A 330 -13.64 -16.81 0.03
CA GLU A 330 -12.17 -16.86 0.15
C GLU A 330 -11.59 -18.15 -0.43
N ASN A 331 -12.23 -19.30 -0.18
CA ASN A 331 -11.78 -20.57 -0.74
C ASN A 331 -11.95 -20.61 -2.27
N ALA A 332 -13.04 -20.04 -2.80
CA ALA A 332 -13.25 -19.95 -4.24
C ALA A 332 -12.23 -19.04 -4.95
N LEU A 333 -11.71 -18.02 -4.27
CA LEU A 333 -10.64 -17.17 -4.81
C LEU A 333 -9.33 -17.92 -5.07
N ASN A 334 -9.07 -19.03 -4.35
CA ASN A 334 -7.86 -19.84 -4.57
C ASN A 334 -7.88 -20.59 -5.92
N ILE A 335 -9.01 -20.56 -6.64
CA ILE A 335 -9.17 -21.21 -7.94
C ILE A 335 -8.59 -20.32 -9.04
N GLN A 336 -7.78 -20.91 -9.93
CA GLN A 336 -7.12 -20.20 -11.02
C GLN A 336 -8.15 -19.43 -11.88
N ASN A 337 -7.76 -18.22 -12.28
CA ASN A 337 -8.55 -17.29 -13.12
C ASN A 337 -9.78 -16.67 -12.43
N ILE A 338 -10.03 -16.93 -11.14
CA ILE A 338 -11.05 -16.21 -10.38
C ILE A 338 -10.45 -14.92 -9.81
N ASN A 339 -10.98 -13.76 -10.22
CA ASN A 339 -10.54 -12.46 -9.71
C ASN A 339 -11.42 -11.93 -8.58
N ALA A 340 -12.70 -12.29 -8.57
CA ALA A 340 -13.60 -12.00 -7.46
C ALA A 340 -14.59 -13.16 -7.26
N ALA A 341 -14.93 -13.43 -6.00
CA ALA A 341 -15.87 -14.47 -5.61
C ALA A 341 -16.99 -13.87 -4.77
N PHE A 342 -18.22 -14.27 -5.08
CA PHE A 342 -19.45 -13.82 -4.45
C PHE A 342 -20.22 -15.05 -3.97
N THR A 343 -20.40 -15.17 -2.66
CA THR A 343 -21.24 -16.22 -2.07
C THR A 343 -22.54 -15.58 -1.59
N ILE A 344 -23.65 -16.07 -2.13
CA ILE A 344 -25.01 -15.62 -1.83
C ILE A 344 -25.73 -16.76 -1.10
N GLY A 345 -26.25 -16.49 0.09
CA GLY A 345 -26.95 -17.50 0.88
C GLY A 345 -28.05 -16.90 1.75
N LYS A 346 -29.06 -17.72 2.06
CA LYS A 346 -30.07 -17.35 3.05
C LYS A 346 -29.44 -17.28 4.45
N LEU A 347 -29.62 -16.17 5.15
CA LEU A 347 -29.26 -16.03 6.57
C LEU A 347 -30.48 -16.30 7.46
N GLN A 348 -31.68 -15.97 6.95
CA GLN A 348 -33.00 -16.27 7.51
C GLN A 348 -33.97 -16.43 6.33
N GLU A 349 -35.22 -16.84 6.57
CA GLU A 349 -36.13 -17.08 5.43
C GLU A 349 -36.44 -15.86 4.57
N ASN A 350 -36.45 -14.67 5.17
CA ASN A 350 -36.67 -13.41 4.45
C ASN A 350 -35.39 -12.56 4.35
N LYS A 351 -34.21 -13.15 4.56
CA LYS A 351 -32.96 -12.40 4.61
C LYS A 351 -31.84 -13.12 3.88
N ILE A 352 -31.31 -12.50 2.83
CA ILE A 352 -30.22 -13.01 2.01
C ILE A 352 -28.95 -12.21 2.31
N GLY A 353 -27.86 -12.92 2.59
CA GLY A 353 -26.53 -12.36 2.74
C GLY A 353 -25.70 -12.55 1.47
N ILE A 354 -24.87 -11.56 1.15
CA ILE A 354 -23.84 -11.66 0.11
C ILE A 354 -22.50 -11.35 0.74
N SER A 355 -21.52 -12.23 0.51
CA SER A 355 -20.13 -12.00 0.86
C SER A 355 -19.26 -11.98 -0.38
N ALA A 356 -18.52 -10.89 -0.58
CA ALA A 356 -17.66 -10.66 -1.72
C ALA A 356 -16.19 -10.61 -1.32
N ARG A 357 -15.34 -11.29 -2.10
CA ARG A 357 -13.87 -11.28 -1.97
C ARG A 357 -13.23 -11.05 -3.34
N SER A 358 -12.10 -10.37 -3.39
CA SER A 358 -11.34 -10.22 -4.64
C SER A 358 -9.83 -10.15 -4.43
N TYR A 359 -9.09 -10.57 -5.46
CA TYR A 359 -7.68 -10.25 -5.63
C TYR A 359 -7.53 -9.08 -6.61
N ASN A 360 -6.94 -7.96 -6.17
CA ASN A 360 -6.56 -6.82 -7.00
C ASN A 360 -7.73 -6.12 -7.73
N ASP A 361 -7.75 -6.15 -9.07
CA ASP A 361 -8.41 -5.21 -10.01
C ASP A 361 -9.95 -5.17 -9.98
N VAL A 362 -10.60 -5.79 -8.99
CA VAL A 362 -12.06 -5.75 -8.83
C VAL A 362 -12.38 -5.14 -7.47
N ASN A 363 -12.98 -3.95 -7.48
CA ASN A 363 -13.36 -3.25 -6.26
C ASN A 363 -14.71 -3.77 -5.74
N VAL A 364 -14.68 -4.81 -4.90
CA VAL A 364 -15.91 -5.40 -4.36
C VAL A 364 -16.61 -4.48 -3.36
N GLN A 365 -15.94 -3.45 -2.84
CA GLN A 365 -16.57 -2.42 -2.01
C GLN A 365 -17.69 -1.72 -2.79
N LEU A 366 -17.38 -1.18 -3.96
CA LEU A 366 -18.33 -0.42 -4.77
C LEU A 366 -19.50 -1.30 -5.23
N ILE A 367 -19.21 -2.55 -5.62
CA ILE A 367 -20.23 -3.54 -6.01
C ILE A 367 -21.20 -3.80 -4.85
N MET A 368 -20.69 -3.97 -3.63
CA MET A 368 -21.55 -4.21 -2.46
C MET A 368 -22.28 -2.95 -1.99
N GLU A 369 -21.68 -1.76 -2.11
CA GLU A 369 -22.35 -0.47 -1.84
C GLU A 369 -23.55 -0.26 -2.77
N GLU A 370 -23.42 -0.60 -4.06
CA GLU A 370 -24.53 -0.57 -5.03
C GLU A 370 -25.65 -1.58 -4.68
N MET A 371 -25.29 -2.67 -3.99
CA MET A 371 -26.25 -3.62 -3.41
C MET A 371 -26.73 -3.24 -2.00
N GLY A 372 -26.44 -2.02 -1.51
CA GLY A 372 -26.90 -1.49 -0.22
C GLY A 372 -26.08 -1.95 0.99
N GLY A 373 -24.89 -2.50 0.77
CA GLY A 373 -23.94 -2.94 1.79
C GLY A 373 -22.70 -2.06 1.85
N GLY A 374 -21.53 -2.67 2.06
CA GLY A 374 -20.25 -1.98 2.08
C GLY A 374 -19.07 -2.86 2.51
N GLY A 375 -17.90 -2.24 2.68
CA GLY A 375 -16.69 -2.92 3.15
C GLY A 375 -15.40 -2.23 2.69
N HIS A 376 -14.45 -3.05 2.25
CA HIS A 376 -13.15 -2.67 1.71
C HIS A 376 -13.00 -3.14 0.26
N ILE A 377 -12.00 -2.59 -0.44
CA ILE A 377 -11.76 -2.84 -1.88
C ILE A 377 -11.73 -4.34 -2.22
N ASN A 378 -11.14 -5.18 -1.35
CA ASN A 378 -10.99 -6.63 -1.57
C ASN A 378 -11.95 -7.51 -0.75
N SER A 379 -12.74 -6.92 0.15
CA SER A 379 -13.58 -7.66 1.11
C SER A 379 -14.77 -6.82 1.52
N ALA A 380 -15.96 -7.20 1.08
CA ALA A 380 -17.19 -6.46 1.32
C ALA A 380 -18.39 -7.41 1.46
N ALA A 381 -19.51 -6.90 1.97
CA ALA A 381 -20.73 -7.69 2.15
C ALA A 381 -21.98 -6.82 2.11
N THR A 382 -23.13 -7.45 1.84
CA THR A 382 -24.46 -6.83 1.99
C THR A 382 -25.46 -7.83 2.59
N GLN A 383 -26.57 -7.29 3.10
CA GLN A 383 -27.74 -8.06 3.55
C GLN A 383 -28.98 -7.43 2.94
N ILE A 384 -29.83 -8.27 2.35
CA ILE A 384 -31.02 -7.85 1.61
C ILE A 384 -32.22 -8.60 2.19
N GLU A 385 -33.24 -7.85 2.60
CA GLU A 385 -34.54 -8.40 2.99
C GLU A 385 -35.25 -8.90 1.71
N SER A 386 -35.20 -10.21 1.48
CA SER A 386 -35.81 -10.91 0.35
C SER A 386 -35.83 -12.41 0.62
N ASN A 387 -36.83 -13.10 0.07
CA ASN A 387 -36.94 -14.56 0.08
C ASN A 387 -36.51 -15.19 -1.27
N ASN A 388 -36.24 -14.37 -2.29
CA ASN A 388 -35.93 -14.83 -3.65
C ASN A 388 -34.43 -14.73 -3.94
N LEU A 389 -33.73 -15.86 -3.76
CA LEU A 389 -32.30 -15.97 -4.01
C LEU A 389 -31.92 -15.62 -5.46
N GLU A 390 -32.72 -16.06 -6.43
CA GLU A 390 -32.42 -15.90 -7.86
C GLU A 390 -32.57 -14.45 -8.31
N GLU A 391 -33.53 -13.71 -7.74
CA GLU A 391 -33.66 -12.27 -7.95
C GLU A 391 -32.39 -11.51 -7.51
N VAL A 392 -31.89 -11.82 -6.32
CA VAL A 392 -30.68 -11.19 -5.77
C VAL A 392 -29.46 -11.53 -6.62
N VAL A 393 -29.34 -12.77 -7.08
CA VAL A 393 -28.25 -13.22 -7.97
C VAL A 393 -28.30 -12.49 -9.31
N ASN A 394 -29.50 -12.34 -9.91
CA ASN A 394 -29.65 -11.63 -11.17
C ASN A 394 -29.32 -10.14 -11.04
N LYS A 395 -29.70 -9.51 -9.93
CA LYS A 395 -29.30 -8.13 -9.62
C LYS A 395 -27.78 -8.00 -9.54
N LEU A 396 -27.10 -8.91 -8.84
CA LEU A 396 -25.64 -8.94 -8.77
C LEU A 396 -25.02 -9.13 -10.17
N LYS A 397 -25.50 -10.09 -10.97
CA LYS A 397 -24.99 -10.32 -12.33
C LYS A 397 -25.09 -9.09 -13.22
N ASN A 398 -26.15 -8.29 -13.09
CA ASN A 398 -26.30 -7.04 -13.83
C ASN A 398 -25.23 -6.00 -13.45
N ILE A 399 -24.96 -5.84 -12.14
CA ILE A 399 -23.88 -4.95 -11.66
C ILE A 399 -22.52 -5.45 -12.17
N LEU A 400 -22.25 -6.75 -12.05
CA LEU A 400 -21.01 -7.36 -12.54
C LEU A 400 -20.85 -7.22 -14.05
N PHE A 401 -21.94 -7.25 -14.81
CA PHE A 401 -21.91 -7.04 -16.26
C PHE A 401 -21.50 -5.61 -16.63
N ILE A 402 -22.01 -4.62 -15.89
CA ILE A 402 -21.63 -3.21 -16.07
C ILE A 402 -20.15 -3.05 -15.72
N GLU A 403 -19.72 -3.52 -14.55
CA GLU A 403 -18.32 -3.44 -14.12
C GLU A 403 -17.38 -4.17 -15.10
N TYR A 404 -17.78 -5.33 -15.62
CA TYR A 404 -17.02 -6.04 -16.64
C TYR A 404 -16.87 -5.21 -17.93
N LYS A 405 -17.95 -4.55 -18.37
CA LYS A 405 -17.91 -3.65 -19.54
C LYS A 405 -17.05 -2.41 -19.28
N GLU A 406 -17.09 -1.85 -18.09
CA GLU A 406 -16.26 -0.70 -17.72
C GLU A 406 -14.79 -1.07 -17.59
N GLY A 407 -14.46 -2.24 -17.03
CA GLY A 407 -13.11 -2.80 -16.98
C GLY A 407 -12.54 -3.21 -18.34
N LEU A 408 -13.40 -3.39 -19.35
CA LEU A 408 -13.02 -3.57 -20.76
C LEU A 408 -12.74 -2.23 -21.49
N LYS A 409 -12.97 -1.07 -20.86
CA LYS A 409 -12.51 0.20 -21.45
C LYS A 409 -10.99 0.14 -21.55
N ASN A 410 -10.49 0.24 -22.77
CA ASN A 410 -9.07 0.37 -22.99
C ASN A 410 -8.58 1.72 -22.45
N MET A 411 -7.33 1.75 -22.00
CA MET A 411 -6.64 2.96 -21.59
C MET A 411 -5.45 3.22 -22.50
N GLU A 412 -5.24 4.49 -22.83
CA GLU A 412 -4.06 4.92 -23.57
C GLU A 412 -2.91 5.21 -22.59
N ILE A 413 -1.74 4.65 -22.87
CA ILE A 413 -0.52 4.87 -22.11
C ILE A 413 0.63 5.27 -23.02
N ILE A 414 1.56 6.04 -22.49
CA ILE A 414 2.84 6.39 -23.10
C ILE A 414 3.91 5.49 -22.50
N LEU A 415 4.63 4.74 -23.34
CA LEU A 415 5.73 3.89 -22.89
C LEU A 415 6.95 4.72 -22.47
N LEU A 416 7.60 4.35 -21.37
CA LEU A 416 8.84 4.96 -20.88
C LEU A 416 10.10 4.16 -21.25
N GLU A 417 9.91 2.94 -21.75
CA GLU A 417 10.94 2.03 -22.24
C GLU A 417 10.38 1.17 -23.39
N ASP A 418 11.27 0.51 -24.13
CA ASP A 418 10.87 -0.42 -25.19
C ASP A 418 10.23 -1.66 -24.56
N ILE A 419 9.05 -2.04 -25.03
CA ILE A 419 8.35 -3.26 -24.62
C ILE A 419 8.23 -4.18 -25.81
N LYS A 420 8.84 -5.37 -25.67
CA LYS A 420 8.80 -6.43 -26.68
C LYS A 420 7.34 -6.71 -27.09
N ASP A 421 7.10 -6.73 -28.39
CA ASP A 421 5.79 -7.01 -29.01
C ASP A 421 4.67 -6.02 -28.65
N LYS A 422 5.00 -4.82 -28.12
CA LYS A 422 4.01 -3.78 -27.77
C LYS A 422 4.33 -2.40 -28.31
N GLY A 423 5.58 -1.97 -28.26
CA GLY A 423 5.97 -0.64 -28.74
C GLY A 423 7.33 -0.19 -28.23
N LYS A 424 7.80 0.94 -28.76
CA LYS A 424 9.05 1.58 -28.35
C LYS A 424 8.80 2.65 -27.30
N LYS A 425 9.88 3.09 -26.64
CA LYS A 425 9.87 4.21 -25.72
C LYS A 425 9.25 5.44 -26.38
N HIS A 426 8.30 6.05 -25.67
CA HIS A 426 7.46 7.18 -26.05
C HIS A 426 6.32 6.90 -27.03
N ASP A 427 6.06 5.64 -27.39
CA ASP A 427 4.87 5.28 -28.15
C ASP A 427 3.62 5.39 -27.27
N ILE A 428 2.53 5.87 -27.87
CA ILE A 428 1.20 5.83 -27.27
C ILE A 428 0.57 4.52 -27.71
N ILE A 429 0.21 3.67 -26.75
CA ILE A 429 -0.46 2.40 -27.01
C ILE A 429 -1.77 2.31 -26.23
N GLU A 430 -2.78 1.76 -26.89
CA GLU A 430 -4.06 1.43 -26.27
C GLU A 430 -3.98 0.01 -25.70
N VAL A 431 -4.24 -0.14 -24.40
CA VAL A 431 -4.16 -1.42 -23.71
C VAL A 431 -5.35 -1.62 -22.78
N LYS A 432 -5.67 -2.87 -22.47
CA LYS A 432 -6.65 -3.19 -21.42
C LYS A 432 -6.24 -2.57 -20.09
N LEU A 433 -7.21 -2.06 -19.34
CA LEU A 433 -7.00 -1.28 -18.11
C LEU A 433 -6.06 -1.97 -17.10
N GLY A 434 -6.24 -3.28 -16.89
CA GLY A 434 -5.36 -4.06 -16.00
C GLY A 434 -3.89 -4.12 -16.47
N TYR A 435 -3.66 -4.39 -17.76
CA TYR A 435 -2.28 -4.44 -18.31
C TYR A 435 -1.63 -3.06 -18.30
N GLY A 436 -2.41 -2.01 -18.59
CA GLY A 436 -1.94 -0.64 -18.50
C GLY A 436 -1.55 -0.22 -17.08
N ASN A 437 -2.39 -0.53 -16.08
CA ASN A 437 -2.10 -0.28 -14.67
C ASN A 437 -0.85 -1.02 -14.20
N PHE A 438 -0.66 -2.26 -14.65
CA PHE A 438 0.57 -3.03 -14.39
C PHE A 438 1.82 -2.30 -14.88
N LEU A 439 1.82 -1.80 -16.13
CA LEU A 439 2.95 -1.07 -16.71
C LEU A 439 3.24 0.25 -15.99
N ILE A 440 2.19 0.97 -15.58
CA ILE A 440 2.33 2.20 -14.78
C ILE A 440 2.92 1.89 -13.40
N LYS A 441 2.43 0.85 -12.70
CA LYS A 441 2.93 0.43 -11.38
C LYS A 441 4.41 0.03 -11.43
N LYS A 442 4.83 -0.62 -12.52
CA LYS A 442 6.24 -0.97 -12.77
C LYS A 442 7.08 0.19 -13.30
N LYS A 443 6.52 1.40 -13.43
CA LYS A 443 7.17 2.62 -13.96
C LYS A 443 7.67 2.46 -15.41
N LYS A 444 7.06 1.55 -16.17
CA LYS A 444 7.36 1.29 -17.58
C LYS A 444 6.50 2.12 -18.52
N ALA A 445 5.43 2.72 -18.02
CA ALA A 445 4.53 3.59 -18.78
C ALA A 445 3.93 4.69 -17.89
N ILE A 446 3.33 5.69 -18.53
CA ILE A 446 2.52 6.73 -17.89
C ILE A 446 1.19 6.88 -18.64
N LEU A 447 0.17 7.45 -17.99
CA LEU A 447 -1.12 7.67 -18.64
C LEU A 447 -1.00 8.68 -19.80
N ALA A 448 -1.60 8.39 -20.96
CA ALA A 448 -1.60 9.28 -22.12
C ALA A 448 -2.66 10.39 -21.99
N ASN A 449 -2.42 11.33 -21.06
CA ASN A 449 -3.22 12.55 -20.97
C ASN A 449 -2.52 13.72 -21.68
N THR A 450 -3.29 14.78 -21.96
CA THR A 450 -2.82 15.99 -22.66
C THR A 450 -1.58 16.62 -22.01
N SER A 451 -1.46 16.54 -20.67
CA SER A 451 -0.29 17.08 -19.94
C SER A 451 0.96 16.24 -20.19
N ASN A 452 0.85 14.92 -20.09
CA ASN A 452 1.96 13.99 -20.26
C ASN A 452 2.44 13.96 -21.72
N MET A 453 1.52 14.03 -22.68
CA MET A 453 1.86 14.14 -24.11
C MET A 453 2.68 15.41 -24.38
N LYS A 454 2.22 16.57 -23.92
CA LYS A 454 2.97 17.84 -24.06
C LYS A 454 4.36 17.77 -23.43
N LYS A 455 4.46 17.15 -22.26
CA LYS A 455 5.75 17.00 -21.55
C LYS A 455 6.74 16.16 -22.35
N ILE A 456 6.30 15.00 -22.85
CA ILE A 456 7.15 14.12 -23.67
C ILE A 456 7.52 14.78 -24.99
N GLU A 457 6.61 15.53 -25.61
CA GLU A 457 6.89 16.28 -26.84
C GLU A 457 7.95 17.38 -26.60
N GLN A 458 7.87 18.09 -25.48
CA GLN A 458 8.84 19.12 -25.10
C GLN A 458 10.22 18.52 -24.78
N GLU A 459 10.26 17.37 -24.09
CA GLU A 459 11.49 16.62 -23.85
C GLU A 459 12.12 16.14 -25.18
N LYS A 460 11.31 15.63 -26.13
CA LYS A 460 11.79 15.26 -27.48
C LYS A 460 12.39 16.45 -28.21
N LYS A 461 11.68 17.59 -28.26
CA LYS A 461 12.18 18.82 -28.91
C LYS A 461 13.47 19.33 -28.28
N THR A 462 13.55 19.35 -26.95
CA THR A 462 14.76 19.77 -26.25
C THR A 462 15.94 18.86 -26.57
N GLN A 463 15.71 17.54 -26.63
CA GLN A 463 16.74 16.58 -26.98
C GLN A 463 17.20 16.72 -28.45
N GLU A 464 16.26 16.95 -29.38
CA GLU A 464 16.56 17.21 -30.78
C GLU A 464 17.38 18.49 -30.95
N GLU A 465 17.00 19.58 -30.28
CA GLU A 465 17.76 20.83 -30.30
C GLU A 465 19.17 20.67 -29.73
N GLN A 466 19.33 19.93 -28.64
CA GLN A 466 20.64 19.62 -28.05
C GLN A 466 21.50 18.79 -29.00
N ASN A 467 20.91 17.75 -29.63
CA ASN A 467 21.62 16.91 -30.60
C ASN A 467 22.04 17.72 -31.83
N LEU A 468 21.19 18.63 -32.31
CA LEU A 468 21.46 19.47 -33.47
C LEU A 468 22.58 20.48 -33.16
N LYS A 469 22.53 21.14 -31.98
CA LYS A 469 23.62 22.00 -31.48
C LYS A 469 24.93 21.24 -31.34
N HIS A 470 24.89 20.03 -30.78
CA HIS A 470 26.08 19.19 -30.63
C HIS A 470 26.68 18.82 -32.00
N ASN A 471 25.84 18.40 -32.96
CA ASN A 471 26.30 18.08 -34.32
C ASN A 471 26.91 19.30 -35.03
N LEU A 472 26.29 20.48 -34.91
CA LEU A 472 26.84 21.72 -35.49
C LEU A 472 28.20 22.08 -34.87
N LEU A 473 28.33 21.98 -33.55
CA LEU A 473 29.61 22.21 -32.85
C LEU A 473 30.69 21.23 -33.34
N MET A 474 30.36 19.94 -33.51
CA MET A 474 31.30 18.93 -34.00
C MET A 474 31.70 19.19 -35.47
N GLN A 475 30.78 19.69 -36.31
CA GLN A 475 31.10 20.09 -37.67
C GLN A 475 31.98 21.34 -37.74
N GLN A 476 31.76 22.32 -36.86
CA GLN A 476 32.63 23.49 -36.73
C GLN A 476 34.04 23.07 -36.29
N LEU A 477 34.13 22.24 -35.25
CA LEU A 477 35.41 21.71 -34.78
C LEU A 477 36.14 20.91 -35.87
N LYS A 478 35.41 20.17 -36.71
CA LYS A 478 36.00 19.51 -37.88
C LYS A 478 36.62 20.52 -38.85
N LYS A 479 35.91 21.60 -39.20
CA LYS A 479 36.45 22.65 -40.08
C LYS A 479 37.67 23.33 -39.46
N ASP A 480 37.67 23.55 -38.16
CA ASP A 480 38.77 24.21 -37.46
C ASP A 480 40.02 23.33 -37.33
N ILE A 481 39.89 22.00 -37.47
CA ILE A 481 41.00 21.05 -37.44
C ILE A 481 41.46 20.71 -38.86
N ASP A 482 40.53 20.59 -39.81
CA ASP A 482 40.80 20.23 -41.19
C ASP A 482 41.80 21.21 -41.84
N ASN A 483 42.74 20.66 -42.61
CA ASN A 483 43.78 21.39 -43.37
C ASN A 483 44.83 22.12 -42.51
N LYS A 484 44.75 22.04 -41.19
CA LYS A 484 45.85 22.50 -40.33
C LYS A 484 47.07 21.63 -40.50
N GLN A 485 48.22 22.24 -40.29
CA GLN A 485 49.49 21.54 -40.32
C GLN A 485 50.26 21.87 -39.06
N ILE A 486 51.04 20.92 -38.57
CA ILE A 486 51.98 21.14 -37.48
C ILE A 486 53.36 20.71 -37.93
N THR A 487 54.40 21.35 -37.39
CA THR A 487 55.78 20.94 -37.68
C THR A 487 56.41 20.31 -36.44
N LEU A 488 56.86 19.07 -36.57
CA LEU A 488 57.67 18.39 -35.56
C LEU A 488 59.12 18.33 -36.02
N THR A 489 60.02 18.85 -35.18
CA THR A 489 61.46 18.75 -35.39
C THR A 489 62.00 17.51 -34.71
N VAL A 490 62.75 16.70 -35.46
CA VAL A 490 63.34 15.43 -34.97
C VAL A 490 64.80 15.32 -35.41
N GLU A 491 65.61 14.59 -34.64
CA GLU A 491 67.00 14.27 -35.00
C GLU A 491 67.06 13.03 -35.90
N ILE A 492 67.99 13.02 -36.86
CA ILE A 492 68.12 11.93 -37.84
C ILE A 492 69.28 11.00 -37.43
N GLY A 493 69.05 9.69 -37.45
CA GLY A 493 70.08 8.65 -37.29
C GLY A 493 70.75 8.24 -38.63
N PRO A 494 71.78 7.37 -38.60
CA PRO A 494 72.44 6.90 -39.81
C PRO A 494 71.44 6.20 -40.75
N GLN A 495 71.55 6.46 -42.06
CA GLN A 495 70.61 6.02 -43.13
C GLN A 495 69.25 6.74 -43.20
N GLY A 496 69.06 7.88 -42.53
CA GLY A 496 67.88 8.73 -42.75
C GLY A 496 66.62 8.37 -41.95
N LYS A 497 66.72 7.43 -40.98
CA LYS A 497 65.64 7.11 -40.04
C LYS A 497 65.63 8.10 -38.87
N ILE A 498 64.43 8.40 -38.35
CA ILE A 498 64.27 9.28 -37.19
C ILE A 498 64.87 8.63 -35.94
N TYR A 499 65.63 9.40 -35.16
CA TYR A 499 66.16 8.96 -33.87
C TYR A 499 65.09 9.12 -32.77
N GLY A 500 64.54 8.00 -32.30
CA GLY A 500 63.43 7.95 -31.33
C GLY A 500 62.04 7.79 -31.96
N LYS A 501 61.02 7.46 -31.15
CA LYS A 501 59.64 7.26 -31.61
C LYS A 501 58.81 8.53 -31.39
N VAL A 502 58.24 9.09 -32.45
CA VAL A 502 57.25 10.18 -32.33
C VAL A 502 55.99 9.64 -31.67
N THR A 503 55.66 10.17 -30.49
CA THR A 503 54.51 9.72 -29.69
C THR A 503 53.27 10.55 -30.00
N LEU A 504 52.09 9.93 -29.86
CA LEU A 504 50.80 10.64 -30.00
C LEU A 504 50.68 11.86 -29.08
N LYS A 505 51.29 11.80 -27.89
CA LYS A 505 51.34 12.92 -26.95
C LYS A 505 52.09 14.12 -27.53
N GLN A 506 53.24 13.90 -28.17
CA GLN A 506 54.02 14.97 -28.81
C GLN A 506 53.25 15.64 -29.96
N ILE A 507 52.54 14.85 -30.77
CA ILE A 507 51.71 15.35 -31.88
C ILE A 507 50.58 16.25 -31.36
N ILE A 508 49.87 15.80 -30.32
CA ILE A 508 48.76 16.56 -29.72
C ILE A 508 49.25 17.82 -29.01
N ASP A 509 50.35 17.70 -28.24
CA ASP A 509 50.90 18.84 -27.50
C ASP A 509 51.42 19.91 -28.47
N ALA A 510 52.05 19.52 -29.59
CA ALA A 510 52.44 20.45 -30.66
C ALA A 510 51.24 21.08 -31.38
N PHE A 511 50.19 20.31 -31.67
CA PHE A 511 48.96 20.84 -32.25
C PHE A 511 48.26 21.85 -31.33
N TYR A 512 48.26 21.58 -30.03
CA TYR A 512 47.73 22.51 -29.04
C TYR A 512 48.58 23.78 -28.95
N GLN A 513 49.91 23.68 -28.95
CA GLN A 513 50.80 24.85 -28.92
C GLN A 513 50.64 25.75 -30.15
N GLU A 514 50.49 25.16 -31.34
CA GLU A 514 50.45 25.91 -32.60
C GLU A 514 49.06 26.48 -32.90
N HIS A 515 48.00 25.72 -32.61
CA HIS A 515 46.63 26.06 -33.01
C HIS A 515 45.68 26.38 -31.85
N ASN A 516 46.14 26.26 -30.60
CA ASN A 516 45.38 26.46 -29.37
C ASN A 516 44.08 25.64 -29.29
N ILE A 517 44.04 24.47 -29.95
CA ILE A 517 42.91 23.54 -29.94
C ILE A 517 43.29 22.30 -29.15
N PHE A 518 42.57 22.04 -28.06
CA PHE A 518 42.83 20.88 -27.22
C PHE A 518 42.19 19.62 -27.80
N ILE A 519 43.01 18.64 -28.19
CA ILE A 519 42.55 17.33 -28.64
C ILE A 519 42.80 16.30 -27.52
N ASN A 520 41.75 15.56 -27.14
CA ASN A 520 41.84 14.56 -26.08
C ASN A 520 42.78 13.40 -26.47
N LYS A 521 43.70 13.02 -25.58
CA LYS A 521 44.76 12.00 -25.76
C LYS A 521 44.27 10.55 -25.88
N ASN A 522 42.96 10.33 -26.00
CA ASN A 522 42.39 8.99 -26.12
C ASN A 522 42.77 8.35 -27.46
N LYS A 523 43.61 7.30 -27.40
CA LYS A 523 44.11 6.53 -28.56
C LYS A 523 43.01 5.95 -29.47
N LYS A 524 41.77 5.80 -28.99
CA LYS A 524 40.63 5.34 -29.81
C LYS A 524 40.02 6.45 -30.69
N LYS A 525 40.33 7.71 -30.42
CA LYS A 525 39.79 8.87 -31.13
C LYS A 525 40.78 9.49 -32.13
N ILE A 526 42.05 9.08 -32.13
CA ILE A 526 43.06 9.62 -33.05
C ILE A 526 43.75 8.46 -33.76
N VAL A 527 43.69 8.48 -35.09
CA VAL A 527 44.19 7.42 -35.97
C VAL A 527 45.26 8.02 -36.88
N LEU A 528 46.47 7.46 -36.78
CA LEU A 528 47.56 7.75 -37.71
C LEU A 528 47.47 6.79 -38.90
N GLU A 529 47.53 7.31 -40.13
CA GLU A 529 47.48 6.48 -41.34
C GLU A 529 48.74 5.62 -41.52
N SER A 530 49.88 6.04 -40.97
CA SER A 530 51.14 5.29 -40.96
C SER A 530 52.01 5.66 -39.75
N GLU A 531 52.93 4.77 -39.37
CA GLU A 531 53.94 5.08 -38.34
C GLU A 531 54.97 6.09 -38.88
N ILE A 532 55.29 7.10 -38.05
CA ILE A 532 56.22 8.18 -38.40
C ILE A 532 57.67 7.71 -38.16
N ASN A 533 58.28 7.12 -39.20
CA ASN A 533 59.64 6.56 -39.12
C ASN A 533 60.68 7.34 -39.96
N PHE A 534 60.23 8.18 -40.89
CA PHE A 534 61.07 8.98 -41.80
C PHE A 534 60.60 10.44 -41.87
N LEU A 535 61.44 11.34 -42.37
CA LEU A 535 61.02 12.71 -42.68
C LEU A 535 59.94 12.70 -43.77
N GLY A 536 58.93 13.55 -43.62
CA GLY A 536 57.80 13.56 -44.53
C GLY A 536 56.54 14.18 -43.92
N GLN A 537 55.45 14.08 -44.67
CA GLN A 537 54.13 14.55 -44.27
C GLN A 537 53.26 13.36 -43.91
N TYR A 538 52.67 13.39 -42.72
CA TYR A 538 51.81 12.32 -42.23
C TYR A 538 50.44 12.87 -41.89
N LYS A 539 49.39 12.19 -42.36
CA LYS A 539 48.01 12.57 -42.08
C LYS A 539 47.51 11.91 -40.80
N VAL A 540 46.89 12.71 -39.94
CA VAL A 540 46.31 12.27 -38.68
C VAL A 540 44.81 12.54 -38.68
N ASN A 541 44.01 11.49 -38.46
CA ASN A 541 42.56 11.55 -38.43
C ASN A 541 42.05 11.59 -36.97
N VAL A 542 41.12 12.49 -36.67
CA VAL A 542 40.52 12.72 -35.35
C VAL A 542 39.02 12.44 -35.42
N ILE A 543 38.57 11.39 -34.75
CA ILE A 543 37.18 10.96 -34.72
C ILE A 543 36.43 11.80 -33.67
N LEU A 544 35.55 12.69 -34.13
CA LEU A 544 34.76 13.59 -33.28
C LEU A 544 33.42 12.93 -32.88
N THR A 545 32.74 12.31 -33.85
CA THR A 545 31.54 11.46 -33.65
C THR A 545 31.62 10.24 -34.57
N LYS A 546 30.61 9.35 -34.55
CA LYS A 546 30.56 8.17 -35.44
C LYS A 546 30.63 8.54 -36.92
N ASP A 547 30.09 9.71 -37.28
CA ASP A 547 29.93 10.16 -38.67
C ASP A 547 30.80 11.40 -39.01
N ILE A 548 31.53 11.97 -38.03
CA ILE A 548 32.35 13.18 -38.22
C ILE A 548 33.80 12.88 -37.83
N VAL A 549 34.69 12.88 -38.84
CA VAL A 549 36.13 12.68 -38.68
C VAL A 549 36.88 13.87 -39.27
N ALA A 550 37.73 14.53 -38.50
CA ALA A 550 38.60 15.63 -38.95
C ALA A 550 40.02 15.12 -39.27
N SER A 551 40.81 15.86 -40.05
CA SER A 551 42.17 15.45 -40.40
C SER A 551 43.16 16.61 -40.53
N PHE A 552 44.36 16.45 -39.99
CA PHE A 552 45.44 17.44 -40.08
C PHE A 552 46.76 16.79 -40.48
N ILE A 553 47.72 17.60 -40.93
CA ILE A 553 49.01 17.12 -41.44
C ILE A 553 50.12 17.38 -40.42
N VAL A 554 50.97 16.39 -40.21
CA VAL A 554 52.18 16.48 -39.40
C VAL A 554 53.38 16.49 -40.33
N ASN A 555 54.04 17.64 -40.42
CA ASN A 555 55.29 17.82 -41.15
C ASN A 555 56.46 17.47 -40.23
N VAL A 556 57.23 16.45 -40.59
CA VAL A 556 58.39 16.03 -39.80
C VAL A 556 59.66 16.51 -40.49
N LYS A 557 60.40 17.42 -39.84
CA LYS A 557 61.60 18.07 -40.37
C LYS A 557 62.80 17.87 -39.45
N THR A 558 64.00 18.00 -39.99
CA THR A 558 65.24 17.92 -39.22
C THR A 558 65.61 19.28 -38.60
N ILE A 559 66.34 19.26 -37.50
CA ILE A 559 66.95 20.47 -36.92
C ILE A 559 68.11 20.88 -37.84
N GLU A 560 68.03 22.06 -38.48
CA GLU A 560 69.18 22.66 -39.17
C GLU A 560 70.18 23.18 -38.12
N LYS A 561 71.38 22.59 -38.07
CA LYS A 561 72.51 23.21 -37.37
C LYS A 561 72.98 24.40 -38.19
N LYS A 562 72.67 25.63 -37.75
CA LYS A 562 73.41 26.82 -38.19
C LYS A 562 74.88 26.61 -37.81
N LEU A 563 75.76 26.60 -38.83
CA LEU A 563 77.21 26.60 -38.69
C LEU A 563 77.70 27.85 -37.95
#